data_AF-A0A641MBN1-F1
#
_entry.id   AF-A0A641MBN1-F1
#
_cell.length_a   1.000
_cell.length_b   1.000
_cell.length_c   1.000
_cell.angle_alpha   90.00
_cell.angle_beta   90.00
_cell.angle_gamma   90.00
#
_symmetry.space_group_name_H-M   'P 1'
#
loop_
_entity.id
_entity.type
_entity.pdbx_description
1 polymer ?
#
loop_
_entity_poly.entity_id
_entity_poly.type
_entity_poly.pdbx_seq_one_letter_code
_entity_poly.pdbx_strand_id
1 'polypeptide(L)'
;MWFSELCATWDACDDNNPEESALKDRMTRFFPKSLNGSLDDIAHDVYIWGNMVQKRQSRHRRKVPLVIETLRDTTIKRLCSISTIPEGLLPHSVYVEDTDFTNGTFFYKEYKLLSIIPQNMTCILLDPETKQEEEAELADINVDWLVTVWERCQVLSAKMSL
;
A
#
# COMPACT_ATOMS: atom_id res chain seq x y z
N MET A 1 -14.80 0.07 52.88
CA MET A 1 -15.41 1.36 52.54
C MET A 1 -14.84 1.88 51.22
N TRP A 2 -14.79 1.03 50.17
CA TRP A 2 -14.17 1.37 48.86
C TRP A 2 -14.97 0.85 47.66
N PHE A 3 -15.88 -0.10 47.86
CA PHE A 3 -16.66 -0.70 46.78
C PHE A 3 -17.95 0.07 46.47
N SER A 4 -18.56 0.69 47.49
CA SER A 4 -19.82 1.43 47.34
C SER A 4 -19.65 2.77 46.62
N GLU A 5 -18.51 3.44 46.78
CA GLU A 5 -18.18 4.67 46.03
C GLU A 5 -17.80 4.37 44.57
N LEU A 6 -17.21 3.19 44.31
CA LEU A 6 -16.92 2.70 42.96
C LEU A 6 -18.19 2.31 42.18
N CYS A 7 -19.17 1.70 42.85
CA CYS A 7 -20.46 1.41 42.22
C CYS A 7 -21.28 2.69 41.97
N ALA A 8 -21.28 3.65 42.90
CA ALA A 8 -21.98 4.92 42.71
C ALA A 8 -21.36 5.79 41.59
N THR A 9 -20.06 5.68 41.34
CA THR A 9 -19.40 6.33 40.20
C THR A 9 -19.61 5.57 38.88
N TRP A 10 -19.83 4.26 38.93
CA TRP A 10 -20.21 3.45 37.76
C TRP A 10 -21.66 3.73 37.34
N ASP A 11 -22.61 3.78 38.28
CA ASP A 11 -24.01 4.10 38.02
C ASP A 11 -24.21 5.57 37.57
N ALA A 12 -23.30 6.48 37.94
CA ALA A 12 -23.32 7.86 37.47
C ALA A 12 -22.75 8.04 36.04
N CYS A 13 -22.07 7.03 35.48
CA CYS A 13 -21.42 7.10 34.18
C CYS A 13 -22.25 6.51 33.02
N ASP A 14 -23.39 5.87 33.28
CA ASP A 14 -24.00 4.94 32.31
C ASP A 14 -25.42 5.29 31.82
N ASP A 15 -25.80 6.57 31.77
CA ASP A 15 -27.03 6.98 31.07
C ASP A 15 -26.82 8.05 29.99
N ASN A 16 -25.60 8.59 29.85
CA ASN A 16 -25.29 9.60 28.82
C ASN A 16 -23.88 9.43 28.26
N ASN A 17 -23.47 8.20 27.91
CA ASN A 17 -22.26 8.03 27.11
C ASN A 17 -22.56 8.40 25.64
N PRO A 18 -22.08 9.56 25.14
CA PRO A 18 -22.34 9.99 23.78
C PRO A 18 -21.70 9.05 22.75
N GLU A 19 -20.67 8.30 23.12
CA GLU A 19 -20.05 7.30 22.24
C GLU A 19 -20.95 6.10 22.04
N GLU A 20 -21.66 5.65 23.08
CA GLU A 20 -22.61 4.54 22.97
C GLU A 20 -23.85 4.96 22.17
N SER A 21 -24.36 6.17 22.40
CA SER A 21 -25.45 6.72 21.58
C SER A 21 -25.04 6.90 20.11
N ALA A 22 -23.81 7.34 19.84
CA ALA A 22 -23.28 7.46 18.48
C ALA A 22 -23.03 6.09 17.82
N LEU A 23 -22.63 5.08 18.60
CA LEU A 23 -22.51 3.69 18.14
C LEU A 23 -23.88 3.09 17.84
N LYS A 24 -24.86 3.25 18.73
CA LYS A 24 -26.25 2.85 18.51
C LYS A 24 -26.84 3.54 17.27
N ASP A 25 -26.61 4.84 17.09
CA ASP A 25 -27.11 5.62 15.95
C ASP A 25 -26.41 5.26 14.62
N ARG A 26 -25.13 4.85 14.67
CA ARG A 26 -24.42 4.26 13.52
C ARG A 26 -24.97 2.87 13.21
N MET A 27 -25.20 2.04 14.23
CA MET A 27 -25.70 0.68 14.06
C MET A 27 -27.14 0.66 13.54
N THR A 28 -28.04 1.51 14.04
CA THR A 28 -29.42 1.65 13.54
C THR A 28 -29.47 2.22 12.11
N ARG A 29 -28.51 3.06 11.71
CA ARG A 29 -28.36 3.51 10.32
C ARG A 29 -28.01 2.39 9.33
N PHE A 30 -27.28 1.38 9.78
CA PHE A 30 -26.88 0.24 8.93
C PHE A 30 -27.82 -0.97 9.08
N PHE A 31 -28.53 -1.09 10.21
CA PHE A 31 -29.45 -2.19 10.52
C PHE A 31 -30.77 -1.64 11.08
N PRO A 32 -31.71 -1.20 10.24
CA PRO A 32 -32.91 -0.52 10.72
C PRO A 32 -33.93 -1.44 11.44
N LYS A 33 -33.69 -2.76 11.58
CA LYS A 33 -34.71 -3.68 12.13
C LYS A 33 -34.30 -4.75 13.14
N SER A 34 -33.04 -4.91 13.55
CA SER A 34 -32.65 -6.08 14.36
C SER A 34 -31.65 -5.80 15.48
N LEU A 35 -31.98 -4.86 16.37
CA LEU A 35 -31.51 -4.95 17.76
C LEU A 35 -32.61 -5.43 18.72
N ASN A 36 -33.83 -5.63 18.19
CA ASN A 36 -35.00 -6.16 18.92
C ASN A 36 -35.52 -7.49 18.32
N GLY A 37 -34.80 -8.10 17.36
CA GLY A 37 -35.19 -9.34 16.68
C GLY A 37 -34.74 -10.60 17.42
N SER A 38 -35.20 -11.77 16.95
CA SER A 38 -34.75 -13.08 17.46
C SER A 38 -33.23 -13.24 17.25
N LEU A 39 -32.58 -14.10 18.03
CA LEU A 39 -31.19 -14.51 17.83
C LEU A 39 -30.90 -14.93 16.37
N ASP A 40 -31.89 -15.51 15.68
CA ASP A 40 -31.80 -15.91 14.27
C ASP A 40 -31.72 -14.72 13.30
N ASP A 41 -32.44 -13.62 13.60
CA ASP A 41 -32.41 -12.40 12.78
C ASP A 41 -31.06 -11.68 12.93
N ILE A 42 -30.52 -11.67 14.15
CA ILE A 42 -29.19 -11.15 14.44
C ILE A 42 -28.12 -11.99 13.72
N ALA A 43 -28.24 -13.32 13.77
CA ALA A 43 -27.31 -14.23 13.08
C ALA A 43 -27.36 -14.04 11.56
N HIS A 44 -28.55 -13.83 10.98
CA HIS A 44 -28.70 -13.55 9.55
C HIS A 44 -28.02 -12.22 9.16
N ASP A 45 -28.22 -11.16 9.94
CA ASP A 45 -27.62 -9.85 9.66
C ASP A 45 -26.09 -9.88 9.80
N VAL A 46 -25.55 -10.60 10.79
CA VAL A 46 -24.11 -10.86 10.93
C VAL A 46 -23.56 -11.63 9.72
N TYR A 47 -24.29 -12.65 9.24
CA TYR A 47 -23.90 -13.43 8.06
C TYR A 47 -23.90 -12.60 6.77
N ILE A 48 -24.93 -11.77 6.56
CA ILE A 48 -25.02 -10.88 5.41
C ILE A 48 -23.90 -9.83 5.46
N TRP A 49 -23.60 -9.29 6.64
CA TRP A 49 -22.49 -8.35 6.82
C TRP A 49 -21.14 -9.01 6.52
N GLY A 50 -20.89 -10.23 7.04
CA GLY A 50 -19.67 -10.98 6.73
C GLY A 50 -19.47 -11.16 5.22
N ASN A 51 -20.53 -11.52 4.49
CA ASN A 51 -20.51 -11.62 3.04
C ASN A 51 -20.28 -10.27 2.33
N MET A 52 -20.86 -9.17 2.84
CA MET A 52 -20.64 -7.82 2.29
C MET A 52 -19.22 -7.32 2.52
N VAL A 53 -18.63 -7.58 3.70
CA VAL A 53 -17.24 -7.24 4.02
C VAL A 53 -16.29 -8.05 3.15
N GLN A 54 -16.51 -9.37 3.00
CA GLN A 54 -15.73 -10.21 2.10
C GLN A 54 -15.81 -9.72 0.65
N LYS A 55 -17.01 -9.40 0.14
CA LYS A 55 -17.18 -8.81 -1.21
C LYS A 55 -16.50 -7.45 -1.36
N ARG A 56 -16.48 -6.61 -0.31
CA ARG A 56 -15.75 -5.33 -0.29
C ARG A 56 -14.24 -5.54 -0.29
N GLN A 57 -13.72 -6.52 0.43
CA GLN A 57 -12.31 -6.93 0.37
C GLN A 57 -11.95 -7.47 -1.01
N SER A 58 -12.81 -8.25 -1.67
CA SER A 58 -12.58 -8.70 -3.06
C SER A 58 -12.54 -7.53 -4.05
N ARG A 59 -13.34 -6.49 -3.83
CA ARG A 59 -13.32 -5.25 -4.64
C ARG A 59 -12.08 -4.38 -4.35
N HIS A 60 -11.61 -4.33 -3.10
CA HIS A 60 -10.34 -3.67 -2.75
C HIS A 60 -9.14 -4.42 -3.33
N ARG A 61 -9.12 -5.75 -3.27
CA ARG A 61 -8.11 -6.60 -3.92
C ARG A 61 -8.01 -6.40 -5.44
N ARG A 62 -9.07 -5.95 -6.11
CA ARG A 62 -9.03 -5.59 -7.55
C ARG A 62 -8.53 -4.17 -7.82
N LYS A 63 -8.61 -3.27 -6.84
CA LYS A 63 -8.20 -1.85 -7.01
C LYS A 63 -6.74 -1.62 -6.64
N VAL A 64 -6.19 -2.36 -5.68
CA VAL A 64 -4.78 -2.23 -5.26
C VAL A 64 -3.80 -2.55 -6.40
N PRO A 65 -3.99 -3.61 -7.22
CA PRO A 65 -3.10 -3.89 -8.36
C PRO A 65 -3.09 -2.75 -9.38
N LEU A 66 -4.27 -2.20 -9.71
CA LEU A 66 -4.40 -1.09 -10.67
C LEU A 66 -3.70 0.19 -10.20
N VAL A 67 -3.73 0.49 -8.90
CA VAL A 67 -3.05 1.67 -8.34
C VAL A 67 -1.53 1.51 -8.41
N ILE A 68 -1.01 0.32 -8.09
CA ILE A 68 0.42 0.01 -8.15
C ILE A 68 0.93 0.07 -9.60
N GLU A 69 0.20 -0.53 -10.55
CA GLU A 69 0.52 -0.46 -11.98
C GLU A 69 0.54 0.99 -12.49
N THR A 70 -0.47 1.79 -12.13
CA THR A 70 -0.53 3.20 -12.52
C THR A 70 0.65 3.99 -11.92
N LEU A 71 1.01 3.74 -10.66
CA LEU A 71 2.15 4.39 -10.01
C LEU A 71 3.46 4.02 -10.69
N ARG A 72 3.66 2.74 -11.02
CA ARG A 72 4.83 2.25 -11.76
C ARG A 72 4.93 2.96 -13.12
N ASP A 73 3.89 2.89 -13.93
CA ASP A 73 3.91 3.45 -15.29
C ASP A 73 4.13 4.97 -15.29
N THR A 74 3.50 5.69 -14.36
CA THR A 74 3.68 7.14 -14.25
C THR A 74 5.08 7.51 -13.77
N THR A 75 5.68 6.73 -12.87
CA THR A 75 7.04 6.94 -12.39
C THR A 75 8.07 6.65 -13.48
N ILE A 76 7.91 5.55 -14.22
CA ILE A 76 8.75 5.21 -15.38
C ILE A 76 8.70 6.33 -16.42
N LYS A 77 7.50 6.80 -16.80
CA LYS A 77 7.35 7.90 -17.76
C LYS A 77 8.06 9.18 -17.29
N ARG A 78 7.99 9.49 -15.99
CA ARG A 78 8.70 10.64 -15.42
C ARG A 78 10.21 10.46 -15.50
N LEU A 79 10.73 9.31 -15.09
CA LEU A 79 12.16 8.99 -15.18
C LEU A 79 12.66 9.08 -16.63
N CYS A 80 11.93 8.51 -17.58
CA CYS A 80 12.29 8.57 -19.00
C CYS A 80 12.14 9.98 -19.61
N SER A 81 11.38 10.89 -18.99
CA SER A 81 11.25 12.28 -19.46
C SER A 81 12.42 13.19 -19.04
N ILE A 82 13.30 12.72 -18.17
CA ILE A 82 14.47 13.48 -17.72
C ILE A 82 15.46 13.60 -18.88
N SER A 83 15.75 14.84 -19.29
CA SER A 83 16.72 15.12 -20.36
C SER A 83 18.17 14.94 -19.92
N THR A 84 18.46 15.11 -18.63
CA THR A 84 19.81 15.04 -18.07
C THR A 84 19.75 14.43 -16.70
N ILE A 85 20.37 13.26 -16.54
CA ILE A 85 20.47 12.57 -15.26
C ILE A 85 21.34 13.43 -14.32
N PRO A 86 20.84 13.84 -13.14
CA PRO A 86 21.61 14.67 -12.23
C PRO A 86 22.78 13.88 -11.62
N GLU A 87 23.88 14.59 -11.36
CA GLU A 87 25.09 14.01 -10.78
C GLU A 87 24.79 13.38 -9.40
N GLY A 88 25.32 12.18 -9.17
CA GLY A 88 25.10 11.44 -7.92
C GLY A 88 23.74 10.75 -7.81
N LEU A 89 22.92 10.73 -8.87
CA LEU A 89 21.74 9.86 -8.92
C LEU A 89 22.11 8.40 -9.13
N LEU A 90 23.03 8.15 -10.06
CA LEU A 90 23.49 6.81 -10.45
C LEU A 90 24.98 6.64 -10.12
N PRO A 91 25.44 5.43 -9.77
CA PRO A 91 24.63 4.21 -9.63
C PRO A 91 23.76 4.19 -8.35
N HIS A 92 22.56 3.60 -8.42
CA HIS A 92 21.61 3.52 -7.29
C HIS A 92 21.25 2.06 -6.96
N SER A 93 21.19 1.67 -5.67
CA SER A 93 20.62 0.36 -5.30
C SER A 93 19.14 0.31 -5.62
N VAL A 94 18.69 -0.77 -6.25
CA VAL A 94 17.30 -1.07 -6.56
C VAL A 94 17.05 -2.56 -6.34
N TYR A 95 15.78 -2.96 -6.20
CA TYR A 95 15.40 -4.36 -6.12
C TYR A 95 14.47 -4.72 -7.26
N VAL A 96 14.75 -5.85 -7.91
CA VAL A 96 13.96 -6.42 -8.99
C VAL A 96 13.07 -7.52 -8.44
N GLU A 97 11.80 -7.54 -8.88
CA GLU A 97 10.86 -8.61 -8.57
C GLU A 97 11.16 -9.81 -9.46
N ASP A 98 11.61 -10.92 -8.85
CA ASP A 98 11.92 -12.16 -9.57
C ASP A 98 11.17 -13.34 -8.94
N THR A 99 11.00 -14.40 -9.73
CA THR A 99 10.29 -15.62 -9.33
C THR A 99 11.19 -16.81 -9.53
N ASP A 100 11.42 -17.56 -8.46
CA ASP A 100 12.08 -18.85 -8.57
C ASP A 100 11.14 -19.82 -9.29
N PHE A 101 11.42 -20.09 -10.57
CA PHE A 101 10.61 -20.97 -11.42
C PHE A 101 10.50 -22.40 -10.88
N THR A 102 11.39 -22.84 -9.99
CA THR A 102 11.39 -24.20 -9.44
C THR A 102 10.35 -24.39 -8.34
N ASN A 103 10.05 -23.35 -7.56
CA ASN A 103 9.14 -23.43 -6.41
C ASN A 103 8.03 -22.36 -6.44
N GLY A 104 8.04 -21.45 -7.42
CA GLY A 104 7.07 -20.36 -7.57
C GLY A 104 7.19 -19.27 -6.50
N THR A 105 8.31 -19.20 -5.78
CA THR A 105 8.50 -18.22 -4.71
C THR A 105 8.97 -16.89 -5.28
N PHE A 106 8.27 -15.82 -4.91
CA PHE A 106 8.68 -14.45 -5.22
C PHE A 106 9.81 -14.02 -4.28
N PHE A 107 10.85 -13.42 -4.85
CA PHE A 107 11.92 -12.80 -4.10
C PHE A 107 12.34 -11.49 -4.75
N TYR A 108 13.03 -10.66 -3.96
CA TYR A 108 13.60 -9.42 -4.42
C TYR A 108 15.11 -9.58 -4.54
N LYS A 109 15.66 -9.37 -5.73
CA LYS A 109 17.11 -9.40 -5.96
C LYS A 109 17.66 -7.99 -6.01
N GLU A 110 18.74 -7.71 -5.26
CA GLU A 110 19.38 -6.39 -5.27
C GLU A 110 20.24 -6.22 -6.53
N TYR A 111 20.15 -5.03 -7.14
CA TYR A 111 20.98 -4.59 -8.24
C TYR A 111 21.46 -3.15 -8.04
N LYS A 112 22.51 -2.76 -8.78
CA LYS A 112 22.87 -1.36 -8.98
C LYS A 112 22.33 -0.89 -10.32
N LEU A 113 21.40 0.05 -10.32
CA LEU A 113 20.95 0.77 -11.51
C LEU A 113 22.09 1.67 -12.01
N LEU A 114 22.66 1.36 -13.16
CA LEU A 114 23.78 2.09 -13.76
C LEU A 114 23.34 3.16 -14.75
N SER A 115 22.32 2.86 -15.55
CA SER A 115 21.79 3.80 -16.55
C SER A 115 20.31 3.56 -16.81
N ILE A 116 19.63 4.62 -17.25
CA ILE A 116 18.24 4.58 -17.72
C ILE A 116 18.29 4.84 -19.23
N ILE A 117 17.55 4.05 -20.01
CA ILE A 117 17.47 4.13 -21.47
C ILE A 117 16.03 4.56 -21.85
N PRO A 118 15.75 5.87 -21.97
CA PRO A 118 14.40 6.38 -22.15
C PRO A 118 13.67 5.89 -23.41
N GLN A 119 14.42 5.64 -24.49
CA GLN A 119 13.85 5.29 -25.80
C GLN A 119 13.08 3.96 -25.77
N ASN A 120 13.54 3.02 -24.94
CA ASN A 120 12.99 1.67 -24.84
C ASN A 120 12.28 1.42 -23.49
N MET A 121 12.30 2.39 -22.56
CA MET A 121 11.87 2.20 -21.17
C MET A 121 12.63 1.08 -20.44
N THR A 122 13.90 0.87 -20.82
CA THR A 122 14.81 -0.11 -20.23
C THR A 122 15.88 0.57 -19.38
N CYS A 123 16.69 -0.24 -18.70
CA CYS A 123 17.80 0.20 -17.87
C CYS A 123 18.95 -0.81 -17.90
N ILE A 124 20.14 -0.37 -17.50
CA ILE A 124 21.28 -1.27 -17.25
C ILE A 124 21.41 -1.49 -15.76
N LEU A 125 21.33 -2.76 -15.34
CA LEU A 125 21.49 -3.21 -13.97
C LEU A 125 22.82 -3.94 -13.83
N LEU A 126 23.53 -3.68 -12.74
CA LEU A 126 24.73 -4.42 -12.34
C LEU A 126 24.40 -5.31 -11.15
N ASP A 127 24.60 -6.61 -11.33
CA ASP A 127 24.50 -7.59 -10.27
C ASP A 127 25.72 -7.43 -9.33
N PRO A 128 25.51 -7.11 -8.03
CA PRO A 128 26.60 -6.90 -7.10
C PRO A 128 27.36 -8.20 -6.77
N GLU A 129 26.76 -9.38 -6.93
CA GLU A 129 27.36 -10.68 -6.66
C GLU A 129 28.19 -11.15 -7.86
N THR A 130 27.57 -11.20 -9.04
CA THR A 130 28.20 -11.74 -10.26
C THR A 130 29.05 -10.72 -11.01
N LYS A 131 28.88 -9.42 -10.72
CA LYS A 131 29.49 -8.29 -11.43
C LYS A 131 29.09 -8.20 -12.91
N GLN A 132 28.01 -8.85 -13.30
CA GLN A 132 27.49 -8.79 -14.66
C GLN A 132 26.53 -7.61 -14.82
N GLU A 133 26.60 -6.98 -15.99
CA GLU A 133 25.64 -5.97 -16.43
C GLU A 133 24.60 -6.63 -17.32
N GLU A 134 23.33 -6.32 -17.08
CA GLU A 134 22.21 -6.78 -17.90
C GLU A 134 21.26 -5.63 -18.23
N GLU A 135 20.67 -5.68 -19.42
CA GLU A 135 19.55 -4.80 -19.78
C GLU A 135 18.25 -5.41 -19.27
N ALA A 136 17.47 -4.62 -18.52
CA ALA A 136 16.20 -5.02 -17.94
C ALA A 136 15.12 -3.97 -18.20
N GLU A 137 13.84 -4.35 -18.13
CA GLU A 137 12.76 -3.38 -18.19
C GLU A 137 12.71 -2.59 -16.88
N LEU A 138 12.44 -1.28 -16.95
CA LEU A 138 12.21 -0.50 -15.74
C LEU A 138 10.99 -1.03 -14.95
N ALA A 139 10.07 -1.71 -15.63
CA ALA A 139 8.90 -2.32 -15.01
C ALA A 139 9.22 -3.51 -14.10
N ASP A 140 10.38 -4.16 -14.27
CA ASP A 140 10.84 -5.27 -13.45
C ASP A 140 11.36 -4.79 -12.08
N ILE A 141 11.75 -3.51 -11.99
CA ILE A 141 12.14 -2.89 -10.72
C ILE A 141 10.90 -2.69 -9.86
N ASN A 142 11.01 -3.11 -8.59
CA ASN A 142 9.97 -2.89 -7.61
C ASN A 142 9.57 -1.40 -7.53
N VAL A 143 8.26 -1.15 -7.48
CA VAL A 143 7.68 0.19 -7.59
C VAL A 143 8.21 1.18 -6.55
N ASP A 144 8.49 0.73 -5.32
CA ASP A 144 8.97 1.59 -4.25
C ASP A 144 10.38 2.11 -4.54
N TRP A 145 11.20 1.29 -5.21
CA TRP A 145 12.54 1.68 -5.65
C TRP A 145 12.51 2.63 -6.84
N LEU A 146 11.58 2.44 -7.79
CA LEU A 146 11.36 3.42 -8.86
C LEU A 146 10.97 4.79 -8.29
N VAL A 147 10.07 4.82 -7.31
CA VAL A 147 9.66 6.07 -6.63
C VAL A 147 10.84 6.69 -5.90
N THR A 148 11.63 5.89 -5.19
CA THR A 148 12.84 6.36 -4.48
C THR A 148 13.84 7.03 -5.42
N VAL A 149 14.13 6.41 -6.58
CA VAL A 149 15.02 7.00 -7.60
C VAL A 149 14.45 8.31 -8.14
N TRP A 150 13.14 8.35 -8.42
CA TRP A 150 12.48 9.57 -8.88
C TRP A 150 12.56 10.70 -7.86
N GLU A 151 12.23 10.45 -6.60
CA GLU A 151 12.32 11.45 -5.52
C GLU A 151 13.75 11.96 -5.34
N ARG A 152 14.73 11.05 -5.37
CA ARG A 152 16.15 11.42 -5.31
C ARG A 152 16.54 12.31 -6.49
N CYS A 153 16.07 12.00 -7.70
CA CYS A 153 16.28 12.83 -8.88
C CYS A 153 15.74 14.25 -8.66
N GLN A 154 14.51 14.39 -8.15
CA GLN A 154 13.91 15.72 -7.90
C GLN A 154 14.75 16.55 -6.92
N VAL A 155 15.24 15.93 -5.83
CA VAL A 155 16.09 16.61 -4.84
C VAL A 155 17.41 17.07 -5.47
N LEU A 156 18.04 16.24 -6.30
CA LEU A 156 19.31 16.58 -6.94
C LEU A 156 19.13 17.64 -8.02
N SER A 157 18.09 17.54 -8.85
CA SER A 157 17.78 18.55 -9.87
C SER A 157 17.47 19.92 -9.25
N ALA A 158 16.77 19.98 -8.12
CA ALA A 158 16.51 21.24 -7.41
C ALA A 158 17.80 21.89 -6.86
N LYS A 159 18.78 21.08 -6.45
CA LYS A 159 20.10 21.58 -6.02
C LYS A 159 20.95 22.11 -7.16
N MET A 160 20.77 21.61 -8.38
CA MET A 160 21.49 22.09 -9.57
C MET A 160 20.93 23.41 -10.12
N SER A 161 19.70 23.78 -9.76
CA SER A 161 19.07 25.05 -10.15
C SER A 161 19.40 26.24 -9.23
N LEU A 162 20.23 26.02 -8.19
CA LEU A 162 20.73 27.01 -7.24
C LEU A 162 22.19 27.33 -7.52
#